data_AF-A0A9E5QB45-F1
#
_entry.id   AF-A0A9E5QB45-F1
#
_cell.length_a   1.000
_cell.length_b   1.000
_cell.length_c   1.000
_cell.angle_alpha   90.00
_cell.angle_beta   90.00
_cell.angle_gamma   90.00
#
_symmetry.space_group_name_H-M   'P 1'
#
loop_
_entity.id
_entity.type
_entity.pdbx_description
1 polymer ?
#
loop_
_entity_poly.entity_id
_entity_poly.type
_entity_poly.pdbx_seq_one_letter_code
_entity_poly.pdbx_strand_id
1 'polypeptide(L)' 'KNNRELFLARDRVGIHPLHYTVYNDTLLFASEIKSVFAYDSSIPREIDPLAMDQIFTFWTTLPS' A
#
# COMPACT_ATOMS: atom_id res chain seq x y z
N LYS A 1 11.46 -7.53 -24.98
CA LYS A 1 10.03 -7.58 -24.60
C LYS A 1 9.88 -6.77 -23.32
N ASN A 2 9.14 -5.66 -23.33
CA ASN A 2 8.74 -5.01 -22.09
C ASN A 2 7.56 -5.81 -21.54
N ASN A 3 7.84 -6.71 -20.58
CA ASN A 3 6.77 -7.30 -19.79
C ASN A 3 6.16 -6.16 -18.96
N ARG A 4 4.85 -5.94 -19.09
CA ARG A 4 4.11 -4.90 -18.35
C ARG A 4 3.94 -5.33 -16.90
N GLU A 5 5.06 -5.47 -16.20
CA GLU A 5 5.17 -5.96 -14.83
C GLU A 5 5.70 -4.84 -13.93
N LEU A 6 5.13 -4.73 -12.74
CA LEU A 6 5.59 -3.83 -11.69
C LEU A 6 6.20 -4.70 -10.58
N PHE A 7 7.46 -4.45 -10.24
CA PHE A 7 8.14 -5.09 -9.12
C PHE A 7 8.28 -4.12 -7.96
N LEU A 8 7.65 -4.45 -6.83
CA LEU A 8 7.73 -3.67 -5.59
C LEU A 8 8.61 -4.43 -4.61
N ALA A 9 9.71 -3.81 -4.18
CA ALA A 9 10.62 -4.36 -3.19
C ALA A 9 10.67 -3.46 -1.95
N ARG A 10 10.73 -4.08 -0.78
CA ARG A 10 10.80 -3.41 0.52
C ARG A 10 12.20 -3.53 1.11
N ASP A 11 12.60 -2.54 1.90
CA ASP A 11 13.77 -2.67 2.76
C ASP A 11 13.58 -3.79 3.80
N ARG A 12 14.65 -4.57 4.01
CA ARG A 12 14.66 -5.78 4.85
C ARG A 12 14.37 -5.50 6.33
N VAL A 13 14.71 -4.30 6.80
CA VAL A 13 14.52 -3.88 8.20
C VAL A 13 13.16 -3.21 8.38
N GLY A 14 12.51 -2.86 7.26
CA GLY A 14 11.17 -2.32 7.29
C GLY A 14 11.07 -0.85 7.69
N ILE A 15 12.18 -0.13 7.59
CA ILE A 15 12.34 1.27 8.02
C ILE A 15 11.31 2.20 7.37
N HIS A 16 10.97 1.94 6.10
CA HIS A 16 9.87 2.62 5.44
C HIS A 16 8.70 1.65 5.19
N PRO A 17 7.49 1.97 5.67
CA PRO A 17 6.29 1.24 5.30
C PRO A 17 5.99 1.47 3.82
N LEU A 18 5.48 0.42 3.16
CA LEU A 18 4.96 0.50 1.80
C LEU A 18 3.44 0.38 1.90
N HIS A 19 2.73 1.46 1.59
CA HIS A 19 1.29 1.49 1.54
C HIS A 19 0.83 1.20 0.11
N TYR A 20 -0.18 0.35 -0.06
CA TYR A 20 -0.82 0.17 -1.36
C TYR A 20 -2.32 -0.04 -1.21
N THR A 21 -3.06 0.27 -2.28
CA THR A 21 -4.49 -0.03 -2.41
C THR A 21 -4.84 -0.20 -3.88
N VAL A 22 -5.94 -0.88 -4.16
CA VAL A 22 -6.52 -0.96 -5.50
C VAL A 22 -7.79 -0.12 -5.50
N TYR A 23 -7.81 0.92 -6.33
CA TYR A 23 -8.93 1.84 -6.47
C TYR A 23 -9.26 2.03 -7.95
N ASN A 24 -10.51 1.77 -8.35
CA ASN A 24 -10.95 1.86 -9.76
C ASN A 24 -10.00 1.15 -10.74
N ASP A 25 -9.72 -0.14 -10.49
CA ASP A 25 -8.78 -0.97 -11.27
C ASP A 25 -7.35 -0.42 -11.37
N THR A 26 -6.99 0.56 -10.54
CA THR A 26 -5.68 1.18 -10.48
C THR A 26 -4.97 0.79 -9.19
N LEU A 27 -3.77 0.22 -9.30
CA LEU A 27 -2.90 -0.04 -8.16
C LEU A 27 -2.19 1.25 -7.76
N LEU A 28 -2.51 1.75 -6.57
CA LEU A 28 -1.84 2.89 -5.94
C LEU A 28 -0.85 2.35 -4.92
N PHE A 29 0.38 2.87 -4.90
CA PHE A 29 1.37 2.55 -3.88
C PHE A 29 2.22 3.77 -3.52
N ALA A 30 2.61 3.89 -2.26
CA ALA A 30 3.43 4.97 -1.75
C ALA A 30 4.16 4.59 -0.46
N SER A 31 5.27 5.27 -0.15
CA SER A 31 5.96 5.13 1.14
C SER A 31 5.25 5.84 2.29
N GLU A 32 4.24 6.67 1.99
CA GLU A 32 3.46 7.41 2.97
C GLU A 32 1.96 7.31 2.64
N ILE A 33 1.14 6.99 3.65
CA ILE A 33 -0.31 6.82 3.46
C ILE A 33 -1.00 8.11 2.96
N LYS A 34 -0.49 9.28 3.37
CA LYS A 34 -1.02 10.59 2.94
C LYS A 34 -0.97 10.77 1.42
N SER A 35 0.02 10.16 0.75
CA SER A 35 0.18 10.22 -0.70
C SER A 35 -0.89 9.41 -1.42
N VAL A 36 -1.34 8.29 -0.83
CA VAL A 36 -2.46 7.50 -1.36
C VAL A 36 -3.75 8.32 -1.29
N PHE A 37 -4.02 8.99 -0.16
CA PHE A 37 -5.21 9.83 0.00
C PHE A 37 -5.18 11.14 -0.80
N ALA A 38 -4.00 11.55 -1.29
CA ALA A 38 -3.88 12.69 -2.19
C ALA A 38 -4.32 12.38 -3.63
N TYR A 39 -4.43 11.09 -4.00
CA TYR A 39 -4.85 10.68 -5.34
C TYR A 39 -6.32 11.01 -5.61
N ASP A 40 -7.21 10.62 -4.70
CA ASP A 40 -8.64 10.88 -4.83
C ASP A 40 -9.30 11.01 -3.44
N SER A 41 -10.11 12.06 -3.28
CA SER A 41 -10.88 12.32 -2.06
C SER A 41 -11.95 11.27 -1.73
N SER A 42 -12.34 10.47 -2.71
CA SER A 42 -13.34 9.40 -2.58
C SER A 42 -12.73 8.06 -2.11
N ILE A 43 -11.41 7.98 -1.98
CA ILE A 43 -10.76 6.83 -1.32
C ILE A 43 -11.21 6.79 0.15
N PRO A 44 -11.81 5.68 0.61
CA PRO A 44 -12.26 5.56 1.99
C PRO A 44 -11.07 5.67 2.95
N ARG A 45 -11.19 6.57 3.93
CA ARG A 45 -10.20 6.75 5.01
C ARG A 45 -10.56 5.87 6.20
N GLU A 46 -10.71 4.59 5.92
CA GLU A 46 -11.07 3.60 6.92
C GLU A 46 -9.82 2.85 7.36
N ILE A 47 -9.71 2.67 8.67
CA ILE A 47 -8.68 1.81 9.23
C ILE A 47 -9.20 0.38 9.09
N ASP A 48 -8.61 -0.39 8.20
CA ASP A 48 -8.77 -1.84 8.22
C ASP A 48 -7.95 -2.40 9.40
N PRO A 49 -8.60 -2.98 10.43
CA PRO A 49 -7.91 -3.51 11.61
C PRO A 49 -6.94 -4.65 11.25
N LEU A 50 -7.25 -5.43 10.20
CA LEU A 50 -6.40 -6.53 9.74
C LEU A 50 -5.15 -5.97 9.05
N ALA A 51 -5.34 -5.00 8.15
CA ALA A 51 -4.26 -4.24 7.53
C ALA A 51 -3.38 -3.56 8.59
N MET A 52 -3.99 -3.00 9.64
CA MET A 52 -3.26 -2.34 10.71
C MET A 52 -2.49 -3.33 11.58
N ASP A 53 -3.08 -4.48 11.91
CA ASP A 53 -2.37 -5.57 12.60
C ASP A 53 -1.22 -6.12 11.75
N GLN A 54 -1.40 -6.22 10.44
CA GLN A 54 -0.34 -6.59 9.52
C GLN A 54 0.71 -5.48 9.39
N ILE A 55 0.36 -4.20 9.50
CA ILE A 55 1.33 -3.10 9.62
C ILE A 55 2.07 -3.15 10.98
N PHE A 56 1.44 -3.57 12.07
CA PHE A 56 2.16 -3.68 13.35
C PHE A 56 2.98 -4.97 13.47
N THR A 57 2.56 -6.04 12.79
CA THR A 57 3.19 -7.36 12.83
C THR A 57 4.20 -7.55 11.71
N PHE A 58 3.81 -7.23 10.48
CA PHE A 58 4.62 -7.37 9.26
C PHE A 58 5.06 -6.04 8.67
N TRP A 59 4.59 -4.91 9.21
CA TRP A 59 4.85 -3.56 8.69
C TRP A 59 4.39 -3.34 7.24
N THR A 60 3.37 -4.10 6.82
CA THR A 60 2.67 -3.96 5.53
C THR A 60 1.31 -4.63 5.61
N THR A 61 0.38 -4.29 4.72
CA THR A 61 -0.83 -5.08 4.48
C THR A 61 -0.51 -6.26 3.57
N LEU A 62 -1.14 -7.42 3.78
CA LEU A 62 -1.11 -8.55 2.85
C LEU A 62 -2.34 -8.49 1.96
N PRO A 63 -2.23 -8.86 0.67
CA PRO A 63 -3.39 -8.91 -0.20
C PRO A 63 -4.31 -10.04 0.26
N SER A 64 -5.55 -9.68 0.61
CA SER A 64 -6.66 -10.60 0.85
C SER A 64 -7.43 -10.90 -0.43
#